data_AF-X1LL72-F1
#
_entry.id   AF-X1LL72-F1
#
_cell.length_a   1.000
_cell.length_b   1.000
_cell.length_c   1.000
_cell.angle_alpha   90.00
_cell.angle_beta   90.00
_cell.angle_gamma   90.00
#
_symmetry.space_group_name_H-M   'P 1'
#
loop_
_entity.id
_entity.type
_entity.pdbx_description
1 polymer ?
#
loop_
_entity_poly.entity_id
_entity_poly.type
_entity_poly.pdbx_seq_one_letter_code
_entity_poly.pdbx_strand_id
1 'polypeptide(L)'
;GLRGRGGAGFPTGLKWSFARAAKGSPKYFICNADEGDPGAFMDRALLEGDPHSVLEGMIVGGYAIGAKQGYIYVRAEYPIAVEHLKIAIRQAKELGFLGEDILGSGFSFDIRIKQGAGAFVCGEETALIASVEGRRGMPRPRPPFPAQSGLWGRPTCINNVETLANLPYIFLEGVDEYAKIGTEKSRGTKIFA
;
A
#
# COMPACT_ATOMS: atom_id res chain seq x y z
N GLY A 1 15.90 5.76 -1.86
CA GLY A 1 16.16 4.95 -3.07
C GLY A 1 15.15 3.83 -3.31
N LEU A 2 14.11 3.67 -2.48
CA LEU A 2 13.09 2.64 -2.67
C LEU A 2 12.29 2.85 -3.97
N ARG A 3 12.12 1.77 -4.71
CA ARG A 3 11.31 1.70 -5.93
C ARG A 3 10.18 0.69 -5.70
N GLY A 4 9.05 0.90 -6.36
CA GLY A 4 7.89 0.01 -6.23
C GLY A 4 8.23 -1.44 -6.55
N ARG A 5 7.84 -2.35 -5.66
CA ARG A 5 8.14 -3.78 -5.74
C ARG A 5 7.07 -4.62 -6.46
N GLY A 6 5.93 -4.03 -6.78
CA GLY A 6 4.89 -4.63 -7.65
C GLY A 6 5.22 -4.61 -9.15
N GLY A 7 6.49 -4.83 -9.53
CA GLY A 7 6.92 -4.94 -10.93
C GLY A 7 7.30 -3.63 -11.64
N ALA A 8 6.50 -2.57 -11.54
CA ALA A 8 6.73 -1.33 -12.32
C ALA A 8 8.00 -0.56 -11.95
N GLY A 9 8.55 -0.75 -10.74
CA GLY A 9 9.80 -0.12 -10.33
C GLY A 9 9.76 1.41 -10.28
N PHE A 10 8.61 2.06 -10.14
CA PHE A 10 8.55 3.52 -10.05
C PHE A 10 9.11 4.03 -8.70
N PRO A 11 9.88 5.14 -8.63
CA PRO A 11 10.41 5.66 -7.38
C PRO A 11 9.29 6.01 -6.37
N THR A 12 9.28 5.36 -5.21
CA THR A 12 8.17 5.47 -4.24
C THR A 12 8.02 6.88 -3.68
N GLY A 13 9.14 7.51 -3.29
CA GLY A 13 9.12 8.88 -2.75
C GLY A 13 8.59 9.91 -3.76
N LEU A 14 8.95 9.76 -5.05
CA LEU A 14 8.44 10.65 -6.10
C LEU A 14 6.94 10.45 -6.35
N LYS A 15 6.46 9.19 -6.31
CA LYS A 15 5.02 8.90 -6.38
C LYS A 15 4.28 9.61 -5.24
N TRP A 16 4.82 9.54 -4.03
CA TRP A 16 4.21 10.15 -2.84
C TRP A 16 4.25 11.69 -2.90
N SER A 17 5.31 12.31 -3.43
CA SER A 17 5.35 13.76 -3.59
C SER A 17 4.26 14.28 -4.52
N PHE A 18 3.92 13.53 -5.58
CA PHE A 18 2.79 13.88 -6.45
C PHE A 18 1.45 13.80 -5.71
N ALA A 19 1.21 12.73 -4.96
CA ALA A 19 -0.02 12.58 -4.18
C ALA A 19 -0.13 13.63 -3.05
N ARG A 20 0.99 14.00 -2.42
CA ARG A 20 1.04 15.07 -1.41
C ARG A 20 0.74 16.43 -2.02
N ALA A 21 1.28 16.74 -3.20
CA ALA A 21 1.06 18.00 -3.89
C ALA A 21 -0.33 18.10 -4.57
N ALA A 22 -0.99 16.97 -4.83
CA ALA A 22 -2.30 16.95 -5.46
C ALA A 22 -3.35 17.71 -4.65
N LYS A 23 -4.12 18.55 -5.35
CA LYS A 23 -5.27 19.27 -4.80
C LYS A 23 -6.44 18.29 -4.62
N GLY A 24 -7.17 18.45 -3.53
CA GLY A 24 -8.36 17.65 -3.23
C GLY A 24 -8.27 16.91 -1.90
N SER A 25 -9.41 16.83 -1.23
CA SER A 25 -9.61 16.10 0.01
C SER A 25 -10.97 15.37 -0.04
N PRO A 26 -11.13 14.24 0.67
CA PRO A 26 -10.08 13.49 1.36
C PRO A 26 -9.06 12.90 0.38
N LYS A 27 -7.91 12.44 0.89
CA LYS A 27 -6.93 11.64 0.13
C LYS A 27 -6.98 10.20 0.60
N TYR A 28 -6.67 9.27 -0.29
CA TYR A 28 -6.69 7.84 -0.01
C TYR A 28 -5.34 7.18 -0.23
N PHE A 29 -5.07 6.15 0.56
CA PHE A 29 -3.90 5.30 0.41
C PHE A 29 -4.36 3.87 0.18
N ILE A 30 -3.79 3.16 -0.78
CA ILE A 30 -4.18 1.80 -1.10
C ILE A 30 -2.94 0.90 -1.11
N CYS A 31 -3.01 -0.18 -0.34
CA CYS A 31 -2.12 -1.32 -0.46
C CYS A 31 -2.72 -2.30 -1.48
N ASN A 32 -1.99 -2.54 -2.57
CA ASN A 32 -2.32 -3.54 -3.56
C ASN A 32 -1.72 -4.89 -3.15
N ALA A 33 -2.58 -5.80 -2.72
CA ALA A 33 -2.30 -7.19 -2.36
C ALA A 33 -3.03 -8.18 -3.30
N ASP A 34 -3.30 -7.77 -4.54
CA ASP A 34 -3.79 -8.64 -5.61
C ASP A 34 -2.61 -9.32 -6.33
N GLU A 35 -1.81 -10.09 -5.57
CA GLU A 35 -0.63 -10.83 -6.04
C GLU A 35 -1.07 -11.98 -6.97
N GLY A 36 -1.51 -11.62 -8.18
CA GLY A 36 -2.12 -12.53 -9.15
C GLY A 36 -1.13 -13.27 -10.04
N ASP A 37 0.13 -12.83 -10.10
CA ASP A 37 1.15 -13.35 -11.02
C ASP A 37 1.51 -14.81 -10.70
N PRO A 38 1.55 -15.72 -11.70
CA PRO A 38 1.99 -17.09 -11.48
C PRO A 38 3.40 -17.15 -10.90
N GLY A 39 3.57 -17.89 -9.80
CA GLY A 39 4.85 -18.04 -9.10
C GLY A 39 5.15 -16.95 -8.06
N ALA A 40 4.36 -15.86 -8.00
CA ALA A 40 4.51 -14.86 -6.95
C ALA A 40 3.77 -15.29 -5.66
N PHE A 41 4.47 -15.25 -4.53
CA PHE A 41 3.93 -15.52 -3.19
C PHE A 41 4.61 -14.68 -2.09
N MET A 42 5.29 -13.59 -2.49
CA MET A 42 6.09 -12.73 -1.64
C MET A 42 5.19 -11.85 -0.79
N ASP A 43 4.17 -11.25 -1.40
CA ASP A 43 3.18 -10.44 -0.71
C ASP A 43 2.36 -11.32 0.22
N ARG A 44 1.97 -12.53 -0.19
CA ARG A 44 1.31 -13.51 0.69
C ARG A 44 2.13 -13.79 1.94
N ALA A 45 3.42 -14.11 1.77
CA ALA A 45 4.31 -14.44 2.89
C ALA A 45 4.42 -13.29 3.89
N LEU A 46 4.45 -12.04 3.42
CA LEU A 46 4.44 -10.85 4.28
C LEU A 46 3.11 -10.68 5.03
N LEU A 47 1.97 -10.81 4.34
CA LEU A 47 0.66 -10.62 4.96
C LEU A 47 0.32 -11.71 5.98
N GLU A 48 0.79 -12.93 5.74
CA GLU A 48 0.60 -14.06 6.66
C GLU A 48 1.65 -14.07 7.78
N GLY A 49 2.90 -13.71 7.50
CA GLY A 49 4.00 -13.77 8.48
C GLY A 49 4.16 -12.52 9.34
N ASP A 50 4.08 -11.33 8.75
CA ASP A 50 4.30 -10.05 9.42
C ASP A 50 3.37 -8.94 8.85
N PRO A 51 2.06 -9.03 9.09
CA PRO A 51 1.11 -8.02 8.64
C PRO A 51 1.36 -6.64 9.26
N HIS A 52 1.97 -6.56 10.44
CA HIS A 52 2.22 -5.28 11.14
C HIS A 52 3.21 -4.40 10.38
N SER A 53 4.25 -4.98 9.78
CA SER A 53 5.17 -4.23 8.90
C SER A 53 4.46 -3.50 7.75
N VAL A 54 3.43 -4.13 7.18
CA VAL A 54 2.62 -3.57 6.11
C VAL A 54 1.71 -2.46 6.63
N LEU A 55 1.09 -2.66 7.80
CA LEU A 55 0.24 -1.64 8.45
C LEU A 55 1.05 -0.39 8.82
N GLU A 56 2.23 -0.55 9.41
CA GLU A 56 3.14 0.55 9.72
C GLU A 56 3.53 1.32 8.45
N GLY A 57 3.92 0.60 7.39
CA GLY A 57 4.21 1.22 6.09
C GLY A 57 3.02 2.00 5.51
N MET A 58 1.79 1.52 5.71
CA MET A 58 0.57 2.24 5.31
C MET A 58 0.31 3.47 6.17
N ILE A 59 0.53 3.41 7.49
CA ILE A 59 0.37 4.57 8.40
C ILE A 59 1.35 5.67 8.00
N VAL A 60 2.62 5.32 7.80
CA VAL A 60 3.66 6.23 7.31
C VAL A 60 3.29 6.83 5.96
N GLY A 61 2.83 6.00 5.01
CA GLY A 61 2.39 6.47 3.69
C GLY A 61 1.19 7.40 3.77
N GLY A 62 0.21 7.06 4.61
CA GLY A 62 -0.97 7.89 4.89
C GLY A 62 -0.58 9.26 5.43
N TYR A 63 0.29 9.29 6.44
CA TYR A 63 0.84 10.52 7.01
C TYR A 63 1.58 11.35 5.95
N ALA A 64 2.47 10.71 5.18
CA ALA A 64 3.30 11.38 4.19
C ALA A 64 2.46 12.09 3.12
N ILE A 65 1.34 11.51 2.66
CA ILE A 65 0.49 12.13 1.65
C ILE A 65 -0.64 13.00 2.22
N GLY A 66 -0.93 12.88 3.51
CA GLY A 66 -2.06 13.52 4.18
C GLY A 66 -3.39 12.78 3.98
N ALA A 67 -3.36 11.46 3.84
CA ALA A 67 -4.55 10.62 3.79
C ALA A 67 -4.98 10.22 5.21
N LYS A 68 -6.30 10.17 5.44
CA LYS A 68 -6.90 9.70 6.70
C LYS A 68 -7.53 8.30 6.59
N GLN A 69 -7.61 7.75 5.37
CA GLN A 69 -8.22 6.46 5.10
C GLN A 69 -7.35 5.65 4.15
N GLY A 70 -7.02 4.43 4.58
CA GLY A 70 -6.34 3.40 3.84
C GLY A 70 -7.28 2.27 3.41
N TYR A 71 -6.95 1.60 2.30
CA TYR A 71 -7.56 0.33 1.89
C TYR A 71 -6.48 -0.70 1.62
N ILE A 72 -6.69 -1.94 2.06
CA ILE A 72 -5.91 -3.09 1.61
C ILE A 72 -6.81 -3.90 0.69
N TYR A 73 -6.47 -3.92 -0.60
CA TYR A 73 -7.18 -4.75 -1.57
C TYR A 73 -6.48 -6.10 -1.65
N VAL A 74 -7.09 -7.14 -1.10
CA VAL A 74 -6.52 -8.50 -1.01
C VAL A 74 -7.30 -9.42 -1.93
N ARG A 75 -6.59 -10.24 -2.71
CA ARG A 75 -7.23 -11.26 -3.55
C ARG A 75 -8.06 -12.26 -2.73
N ALA A 76 -9.11 -12.82 -3.35
CA ALA A 76 -10.04 -13.74 -2.67
C ALA A 76 -9.36 -15.04 -2.23
N GLU A 77 -8.28 -15.44 -2.92
CA GLU A 77 -7.59 -16.70 -2.71
C GLU A 77 -6.66 -16.70 -1.50
N TYR A 78 -6.51 -15.59 -0.76
CA TYR A 78 -5.66 -15.48 0.44
C TYR A 78 -6.49 -15.31 1.73
N PRO A 79 -7.27 -16.32 2.16
CA PRO A 79 -8.11 -16.22 3.35
C PRO A 79 -7.30 -16.06 4.65
N ILE A 80 -6.13 -16.69 4.76
CA ILE A 80 -5.25 -16.60 5.93
C ILE A 80 -4.69 -15.18 6.07
N ALA A 81 -4.18 -14.61 4.97
CA ALA A 81 -3.72 -13.21 4.94
C ALA A 81 -4.81 -12.23 5.41
N VAL A 82 -6.07 -12.42 4.97
CA VAL A 82 -7.19 -11.61 5.43
C VAL A 82 -7.42 -11.77 6.93
N GLU A 83 -7.40 -12.99 7.46
CA GLU A 83 -7.58 -13.26 8.88
C GLU A 83 -6.50 -12.56 9.72
N HIS A 84 -5.23 -12.73 9.33
CA HIS A 84 -4.09 -12.12 10.02
C HIS A 84 -4.14 -10.60 9.95
N LEU A 85 -4.51 -10.01 8.80
CA LEU A 85 -4.73 -8.58 8.67
C LEU A 85 -5.85 -8.08 9.59
N LYS A 86 -6.97 -8.81 9.73
CA LYS A 86 -8.04 -8.43 10.66
C LYS A 86 -7.57 -8.43 12.11
N ILE A 87 -6.78 -9.43 12.49
CA ILE A 87 -6.18 -9.53 13.83
C ILE A 87 -5.21 -8.36 14.06
N ALA A 88 -4.29 -8.12 13.11
CA ALA A 88 -3.29 -7.07 13.20
C ALA A 88 -3.91 -5.67 13.25
N ILE A 89 -4.92 -5.39 12.41
CA ILE A 89 -5.67 -4.12 12.43
C ILE A 89 -6.35 -3.92 13.79
N ARG A 90 -6.97 -4.97 14.35
CA ARG A 90 -7.60 -4.88 15.68
C ARG A 90 -6.56 -4.55 16.76
N GLN A 91 -5.45 -5.28 16.78
CA GLN A 91 -4.35 -5.04 17.73
C GLN A 91 -3.77 -3.63 17.61
N ALA A 92 -3.53 -3.16 16.38
CA ALA A 92 -3.02 -1.81 16.13
C ALA A 92 -3.99 -0.72 16.63
N LYS A 93 -5.31 -0.94 16.51
CA LYS A 93 -6.32 -0.05 17.08
C LYS A 93 -6.33 -0.08 18.61
N GLU A 94 -6.29 -1.26 19.22
CA GLU A 94 -6.28 -1.44 20.67
C GLU A 94 -5.05 -0.78 21.33
N LEU A 95 -3.90 -0.79 20.64
CA LEU A 95 -2.66 -0.16 21.10
C LEU A 95 -2.52 1.31 20.72
N GLY A 96 -3.50 1.90 20.01
CA GLY A 96 -3.46 3.31 19.60
C GLY A 96 -2.49 3.62 18.45
N PHE A 97 -2.05 2.61 17.71
CA PHE A 97 -1.22 2.76 16.49
C PHE A 97 -2.05 3.02 15.22
N LEU A 98 -3.35 2.77 15.26
CA LEU A 98 -4.27 3.00 14.15
C LEU A 98 -5.60 3.56 14.67
N GLY A 99 -6.24 4.44 13.91
CA GLY A 99 -7.50 5.08 14.27
C GLY A 99 -7.36 6.58 14.46
N GLU A 100 -8.04 7.13 15.47
CA GLU A 100 -8.03 8.56 15.78
C GLU A 100 -6.82 8.93 16.64
N ASP A 101 -6.23 10.09 16.34
CA ASP A 101 -5.15 10.70 17.11
C ASP A 101 -4.05 9.70 17.52
N ILE A 102 -3.46 9.06 16.50
CA ILE A 102 -2.46 7.99 16.64
C ILE A 102 -1.33 8.51 17.53
N LEU A 103 -1.14 7.85 18.68
CA LEU A 103 -0.15 8.19 19.71
C LEU A 103 -0.18 9.66 20.19
N GLY A 104 -1.34 10.34 20.12
CA GLY A 104 -1.47 11.76 20.51
C GLY A 104 -0.79 12.74 19.54
N SER A 105 -0.55 12.32 18.30
CA SER A 105 0.19 13.11 17.30
C SER A 105 -0.65 14.18 16.58
N GLY A 106 -1.96 14.20 16.75
CA GLY A 106 -2.92 14.97 15.97
C GLY A 106 -3.22 14.38 14.58
N PHE A 107 -2.65 13.23 14.24
CA PHE A 107 -2.88 12.53 12.97
C PHE A 107 -3.77 11.30 13.18
N SER A 108 -4.82 11.18 12.36
CA SER A 108 -5.72 10.03 12.33
C SER A 108 -5.61 9.29 11.00
N PHE A 109 -5.55 7.96 11.07
CA PHE A 109 -5.55 7.09 9.90
C PHE A 109 -6.23 5.77 10.23
N ASP A 110 -7.22 5.39 9.43
CA ASP A 110 -7.89 4.08 9.56
C ASP A 110 -7.72 3.24 8.30
N ILE A 111 -7.80 1.92 8.42
CA ILE A 111 -7.61 0.96 7.32
C ILE A 111 -8.85 0.06 7.20
N ARG A 112 -9.28 -0.17 5.95
CA ARG A 112 -10.32 -1.16 5.63
C ARG A 112 -9.77 -2.23 4.68
N ILE A 113 -10.16 -3.47 4.90
CA ILE A 113 -9.84 -4.57 3.99
C ILE A 113 -10.96 -4.66 2.93
N LYS A 114 -10.56 -4.71 1.66
CA LYS A 114 -11.44 -5.02 0.53
C LYS A 114 -10.97 -6.33 -0.08
N GLN A 115 -11.82 -7.34 -0.05
CA GLN A 115 -11.54 -8.59 -0.75
C GLN A 115 -11.90 -8.47 -2.23
N GLY A 116 -11.03 -8.96 -3.09
CA GLY A 116 -11.29 -9.13 -4.52
C GLY A 116 -12.27 -10.26 -4.80
N ALA A 117 -12.46 -10.55 -6.08
CA ALA A 117 -13.39 -11.59 -6.57
C ALA A 117 -12.72 -12.54 -7.59
N GLY A 118 -11.41 -12.76 -7.46
CA GLY A 118 -10.64 -13.70 -8.29
C GLY A 118 -10.30 -13.23 -9.71
N ALA A 119 -10.26 -11.91 -9.93
CA ALA A 119 -9.97 -11.33 -11.24
C ALA A 119 -8.54 -10.77 -11.30
N PHE A 120 -7.64 -11.45 -12.01
CA PHE A 120 -6.23 -11.06 -12.18
C PHE A 120 -6.03 -9.59 -12.61
N VAL A 121 -6.93 -9.07 -13.45
CA VAL A 121 -6.87 -7.68 -13.94
C VAL A 121 -6.97 -6.65 -12.80
N CYS A 122 -7.53 -7.01 -11.64
CA CYS A 122 -7.63 -6.14 -10.49
C CYS A 122 -6.27 -5.81 -9.84
N GLY A 123 -5.17 -6.46 -10.25
CA GLY A 123 -3.82 -6.06 -9.87
C GLY A 123 -3.37 -4.77 -10.57
N GLU A 124 -4.00 -4.41 -11.69
CA GLU A 124 -3.78 -3.11 -12.35
C GLU A 124 -4.39 -1.98 -11.52
N GLU A 125 -3.64 -0.89 -11.34
CA GLU A 125 -3.97 0.16 -10.36
C GLU A 125 -5.36 0.81 -10.55
N THR A 126 -5.81 1.03 -11.78
CA THR A 126 -7.11 1.67 -12.06
C THR A 126 -8.26 0.67 -12.03
N ALA A 127 -8.03 -0.58 -12.43
CA ALA A 127 -8.97 -1.68 -12.27
C ALA A 127 -9.20 -2.00 -10.78
N LEU A 128 -8.13 -1.98 -9.98
CA LEU A 128 -8.18 -2.10 -8.53
C LEU A 128 -9.09 -1.04 -7.93
N ILE A 129 -8.88 0.23 -8.28
CA ILE A 129 -9.75 1.34 -7.83
C ILE A 129 -11.20 1.04 -8.18
N ALA A 130 -11.50 0.65 -9.42
CA ALA A 130 -12.86 0.34 -9.84
C ALA A 130 -13.47 -0.78 -8.98
N SER A 131 -12.70 -1.81 -8.65
CA SER A 131 -13.14 -2.92 -7.79
C SER A 131 -13.39 -2.48 -6.34
N VAL A 132 -12.53 -1.61 -5.78
CA VAL A 132 -12.75 -0.99 -4.46
C VAL A 132 -14.07 -0.20 -4.44
N GLU A 133 -14.36 0.53 -5.51
CA GLU A 133 -15.61 1.28 -5.69
C GLU A 133 -16.85 0.40 -5.92
N GLY A 134 -16.70 -0.93 -5.99
CA GLY A 134 -17.79 -1.87 -6.25
C GLY A 134 -18.19 -1.94 -7.74
N ARG A 135 -17.36 -1.41 -8.63
CA ARG A 135 -17.55 -1.50 -10.08
C ARG A 135 -16.78 -2.69 -10.65
N ARG A 136 -17.06 -3.03 -11.91
CA ARG A 136 -16.25 -4.00 -12.65
C ARG A 136 -14.79 -3.50 -12.74
N GLY A 137 -13.83 -4.38 -12.47
CA GLY A 137 -12.39 -4.10 -12.51
C GLY A 137 -11.88 -3.93 -13.95
N MET A 138 -12.27 -2.85 -14.61
CA MET A 138 -11.80 -2.49 -15.94
C MET A 138 -10.77 -1.37 -15.82
N PRO A 139 -9.56 -1.54 -16.40
CA PRO A 139 -8.56 -0.49 -16.46
C PRO A 139 -9.10 0.77 -17.14
N ARG A 140 -8.60 1.93 -16.74
CA ARG A 140 -8.91 3.23 -17.36
C ARG A 140 -7.67 3.83 -18.01
N PRO A 141 -7.83 4.50 -19.16
CA PRO A 141 -6.73 5.25 -19.74
C PRO A 141 -6.28 6.37 -18.80
N ARG A 142 -4.97 6.60 -18.77
CA ARG A 142 -4.34 7.74 -18.10
C ARG A 142 -3.89 8.72 -19.17
N PRO A 143 -3.97 10.05 -18.96
CA PRO A 143 -4.45 10.76 -17.76
C PRO A 143 -5.99 10.77 -17.58
N PRO A 144 -6.51 11.07 -16.37
CA PRO A 144 -5.76 11.47 -15.16
C PRO A 144 -5.09 10.31 -14.43
N PHE A 145 -3.97 10.58 -13.76
CA PHE A 145 -3.28 9.58 -12.92
C PHE A 145 -3.98 9.44 -11.55
N PRO A 146 -3.94 8.25 -10.91
CA PRO A 146 -4.56 8.04 -9.59
C PRO A 146 -4.13 9.03 -8.51
N ALA A 147 -2.86 9.46 -8.54
CA ALA A 147 -2.33 10.46 -7.61
C ALA A 147 -3.06 11.81 -7.68
N GLN A 148 -3.72 12.11 -8.80
CA GLN A 148 -4.51 13.33 -9.01
C GLN A 148 -6.01 13.06 -8.85
N SER A 149 -6.51 11.97 -9.46
CA SER A 149 -7.91 11.57 -9.44
C SER A 149 -8.02 10.04 -9.51
N GLY A 150 -8.09 9.39 -8.35
CA GLY A 150 -8.22 7.94 -8.20
C GLY A 150 -9.57 7.55 -7.58
N LEU A 151 -9.53 6.94 -6.39
CA LEU A 151 -10.70 6.46 -5.66
C LEU A 151 -11.72 7.58 -5.45
N TRP A 152 -12.94 7.38 -5.98
CA TRP A 152 -14.03 8.36 -5.99
C TRP A 152 -13.62 9.74 -6.54
N GLY A 153 -12.70 9.76 -7.50
CA GLY A 153 -12.19 10.99 -8.10
C GLY A 153 -11.28 11.81 -7.17
N ARG A 154 -10.80 11.21 -6.06
CA ARG A 154 -9.93 11.89 -5.09
C ARG A 154 -8.46 11.47 -5.23
N PRO A 155 -7.50 12.31 -4.81
CA PRO A 155 -6.08 11.95 -4.86
C PRO A 155 -5.82 10.64 -4.11
N THR A 156 -5.25 9.66 -4.83
CA THR A 156 -5.08 8.30 -4.32
C THR A 156 -3.68 7.80 -4.62
N CYS A 157 -2.97 7.33 -3.60
CA CYS A 157 -1.67 6.69 -3.76
C CYS A 157 -1.80 5.18 -3.61
N ILE A 158 -1.25 4.42 -4.56
CA ILE A 158 -1.30 2.96 -4.57
C ILE A 158 0.13 2.41 -4.55
N ASN A 159 0.39 1.50 -3.61
CA ASN A 159 1.66 0.82 -3.42
C ASN A 159 1.43 -0.68 -3.19
N ASN A 160 2.38 -1.51 -3.65
CA ASN A 160 2.35 -2.96 -3.42
C ASN A 160 2.80 -3.30 -1.98
N VAL A 161 2.39 -4.46 -1.47
CA VAL A 161 2.66 -4.94 -0.10
C VAL A 161 4.14 -4.89 0.24
N GLU A 162 5.01 -5.55 -0.54
CA GLU A 162 6.46 -5.56 -0.27
C GLU A 162 7.05 -4.14 -0.26
N THR A 163 6.54 -3.24 -1.10
CA THR A 163 6.99 -1.84 -1.10
C THR A 163 6.74 -1.18 0.27
N LEU A 164 5.62 -1.49 0.91
CA LEU A 164 5.25 -0.93 2.21
C LEU A 164 5.98 -1.61 3.36
N ALA A 165 6.15 -2.93 3.31
CA ALA A 165 6.88 -3.70 4.32
C ALA A 165 8.37 -3.32 4.42
N ASN A 166 8.95 -2.69 3.39
CA ASN A 166 10.32 -2.17 3.45
C ASN A 166 10.43 -0.87 4.28
N LEU A 167 9.32 -0.15 4.52
CA LEU A 167 9.37 1.17 5.16
C LEU A 167 9.80 1.12 6.63
N PRO A 168 9.27 0.24 7.49
CA PRO A 168 9.70 0.17 8.90
C PRO A 168 11.21 0.07 9.05
N TYR A 169 11.86 -0.83 8.30
CA TYR A 169 13.31 -0.98 8.29
C TYR A 169 14.03 0.31 7.85
N ILE A 170 13.56 0.97 6.79
CA ILE A 170 14.16 2.22 6.30
C ILE A 170 14.08 3.34 7.36
N PHE A 171 12.97 3.43 8.09
CA PHE A 171 12.81 4.44 9.14
C PHE A 171 13.59 4.12 10.41
N LEU A 172 13.74 2.82 10.73
CA LEU A 172 14.49 2.37 11.90
C LEU A 172 16.01 2.50 11.70
N GLU A 173 16.54 1.99 10.60
CA GLU A 173 17.99 1.90 10.35
C GLU A 173 18.54 3.10 9.55
N GLY A 174 17.65 3.82 8.86
CA GLY A 174 18.00 4.97 8.04
C GLY A 174 18.22 4.65 6.56
N VAL A 175 18.12 5.71 5.75
CA VAL A 175 18.14 5.61 4.28
C VAL A 175 19.48 5.17 3.71
N ASP A 176 20.57 5.50 4.38
CA ASP A 176 21.93 5.16 3.94
C ASP A 176 22.17 3.66 4.12
N GLU A 177 21.72 3.06 5.22
CA GLU A 177 21.82 1.62 5.46
C GLU A 177 21.05 0.83 4.40
N TYR A 178 19.80 1.23 4.16
CA TYR A 178 18.99 0.64 3.08
C TYR A 178 19.66 0.80 1.70
N ALA A 179 20.37 1.90 1.47
CA ALA A 179 21.01 2.21 0.20
C ALA A 179 22.35 1.50 -0.03
N LYS A 180 22.98 0.93 1.01
CA LYS A 180 24.25 0.18 0.90
C LYS A 180 24.10 -1.10 0.07
N ILE A 181 22.89 -1.66 0.03
CA ILE A 181 22.60 -2.90 -0.69
C ILE A 181 22.03 -2.59 -2.08
N GLY A 182 22.45 -3.37 -3.08
CA GLY A 182 21.95 -3.27 -4.45
C GLY A 182 22.81 -2.37 -5.35
N THR A 183 22.25 -1.96 -6.49
CA THR A 183 22.94 -1.10 -7.46
C THR A 183 22.46 0.34 -7.37
N GLU A 184 23.15 1.27 -8.04
CA GLU A 184 22.79 2.69 -8.08
C GLU A 184 21.31 2.94 -8.37
N LYS A 185 20.74 2.18 -9.33
CA LYS A 185 19.35 2.30 -9.79
C LYS A 185 18.37 1.31 -9.14
N SER A 186 18.88 0.33 -8.39
CA SER A 186 18.11 -0.73 -7.72
C SER A 186 18.62 -0.92 -6.30
N ARG A 187 18.34 0.04 -5.43
CA ARG A 187 18.76 0.03 -4.02
C ARG A 187 17.85 -0.82 -3.12
N GLY A 188 18.44 -1.31 -2.04
CA GLY A 188 17.82 -2.20 -1.06
C GLY A 188 17.68 -3.64 -1.56
N THR A 189 16.95 -4.43 -0.80
CA THR A 189 16.68 -5.85 -1.11
C THR A 189 15.36 -6.02 -1.87
N LYS A 190 15.15 -7.25 -2.36
CA LYS A 190 13.94 -7.72 -3.03
C LYS A 190 13.72 -9.16 -2.59
N ILE A 191 12.48 -9.53 -2.27
CA ILE A 191 12.11 -10.93 -2.05
C ILE A 191 12.08 -11.62 -3.42
N PHE A 192 12.72 -12.77 -3.57
CA PHE A 192 12.66 -13.58 -4.79
C PHE A 192 11.76 -14.79 -4.55
N ALA A 193 10.95 -15.15 -5.54
CA ALA A 193 9.98 -16.24 -5.52
C ALA A 193 10.06 -17.04 -6.83
#